data_AF-W2RM65-F1
#
_entry.id   AF-W2RM65-F1
#
_cell.length_a   1.000
_cell.length_b   1.000
_cell.length_c   1.000
_cell.angle_alpha   90.00
_cell.angle_beta   90.00
_cell.angle_gamma   90.00
#
_symmetry.space_group_name_H-M   'P 1'
#
loop_
_entity.id
_entity.type
_entity.pdbx_description
1 polymer ?
#
loop_
_entity_poly.entity_id
_entity_poly.type
_entity_poly.pdbx_seq_one_letter_code
_entity_poly.pdbx_strand_id
1 'polypeptide(L)'
;MSKYDNPWIARLAVPGVVVLIAFLSYSSQLLFEYLAPGPLSKHQKIRFNVLVACIWISYARTCRTDPGRVPEYWLRDQAEEKADAERKPRTRYCRKCDAIKPPRSHHCKVCKRCIPQMDHHCPWTSNCVSHFTIPHFMRFLFYATTSMVYLEYFLYIRAAEVWDARNMPAYHGPTVWQLVHLFVLIMTNSLTLFVVGIMLCRGIYMITTNVTTIEGWEIERHQQLLRRARVMGGYLDGPDGIRVKIDKHEFPYDIGFWGNLRDNMGTWNILAWFWPFAAGVKTDGLTFETNGFEDPGQTWPPPDPDRMPRAPRALDAKNAFTYRHNGLSPEEELRAFKERQQADLVRRKAFGGRFDQETNEPIESDDLESDDDINGEEGWQDSGGNRLEDYGVDEGVEFYDEDDVPIAELIRRRERRFQQE
;
A
#
# COMPACT_ATOMS: atom_id res chain seq x y z
N MET A 1 -7.11 14.14 6.69
CA MET A 1 -7.61 14.34 5.31
C MET A 1 -6.78 13.47 4.38
N SER A 2 -7.33 12.37 3.91
CA SER A 2 -6.60 11.43 3.04
C SER A 2 -6.27 12.13 1.72
N LYS A 3 -5.09 11.85 1.14
CA LYS A 3 -4.69 12.40 -0.18
C LYS A 3 -5.72 12.11 -1.29
N TYR A 4 -6.63 11.16 -1.09
CA TYR A 4 -7.69 10.79 -2.01
C TYR A 4 -9.02 11.54 -1.82
N ASP A 5 -9.15 12.36 -0.77
CA ASP A 5 -10.40 13.07 -0.48
C ASP A 5 -10.64 14.26 -1.41
N ASN A 6 -9.61 14.70 -2.17
CA ASN A 6 -9.74 15.80 -3.14
C ASN A 6 -9.60 15.32 -4.60
N PRO A 7 -10.70 14.86 -5.23
CA PRO A 7 -10.67 14.19 -6.53
C PRO A 7 -10.14 15.05 -7.68
N TRP A 8 -10.07 16.38 -7.53
CA TRP A 8 -9.51 17.26 -8.57
C TRP A 8 -7.98 17.21 -8.64
N ILE A 9 -7.28 17.09 -7.51
CA ILE A 9 -5.80 16.99 -7.49
C ILE A 9 -5.36 15.67 -8.12
N ALA A 10 -6.04 14.57 -7.77
CA ALA A 10 -5.75 13.25 -8.33
C ALA A 10 -5.93 13.22 -9.86
N ARG A 11 -6.90 13.97 -10.41
CA ARG A 11 -7.13 14.09 -11.86
C ARG A 11 -6.02 14.85 -12.59
N LEU A 12 -5.29 15.72 -11.90
CA LEU A 12 -4.17 16.48 -12.49
C LEU A 12 -2.83 15.74 -12.41
N ALA A 13 -2.73 14.66 -11.64
CA ALA A 13 -1.48 13.94 -11.45
C ALA A 13 -0.92 13.35 -12.77
N VAL A 14 -1.75 12.64 -13.54
CA VAL A 14 -1.33 12.08 -14.85
C VAL A 14 -0.94 13.19 -15.85
N PRO A 15 -1.77 14.23 -16.09
CA PRO A 15 -1.35 15.38 -16.89
C PRO A 15 -0.04 16.01 -16.41
N GLY A 16 0.15 16.14 -15.09
CA GLY A 16 1.38 16.66 -14.49
C GLY A 16 2.61 15.82 -14.84
N VAL A 17 2.52 14.49 -14.74
CA VAL A 17 3.61 13.58 -15.14
C VAL A 17 3.88 13.67 -16.64
N VAL A 18 2.84 13.74 -17.48
CA VAL A 18 2.99 13.91 -18.94
C VAL A 18 3.73 15.21 -19.26
N VAL A 19 3.34 16.32 -18.64
CA VAL A 19 4.00 17.62 -18.80
C VAL A 19 5.44 17.57 -18.31
N LEU A 20 5.71 16.93 -17.17
CA LEU A 20 7.05 16.78 -16.62
C LEU A 20 7.96 15.97 -17.57
N ILE A 21 7.48 14.83 -18.09
CA ILE A 21 8.21 14.02 -19.07
C ILE A 21 8.51 14.86 -20.32
N ALA A 22 7.51 15.56 -20.85
CA ALA A 22 7.68 16.39 -22.05
C ALA A 22 8.65 17.56 -21.81
N PHE A 23 8.56 18.22 -20.67
CA PHE A 23 9.46 19.31 -20.29
C PHE A 23 10.90 18.82 -20.19
N LEU A 24 11.17 17.78 -19.39
CA LEU A 24 12.53 17.27 -19.19
C LEU A 24 13.12 16.69 -20.48
N SER A 25 12.33 16.02 -21.32
CA SER A 25 12.84 15.35 -22.53
C SER A 25 13.00 16.29 -23.73
N TYR A 26 12.02 17.13 -24.04
CA TYR A 26 12.03 17.92 -25.28
C TYR A 26 12.63 19.30 -25.06
N SER A 27 12.34 19.97 -23.93
CA SER A 27 12.89 21.31 -23.69
C SER A 27 14.41 21.27 -23.46
N SER A 28 14.94 20.20 -22.86
CA SER A 28 16.38 19.99 -22.72
C SER A 28 17.06 19.84 -24.07
N GLN A 29 16.49 19.05 -24.98
CA GLN A 29 17.04 18.90 -26.34
C GLN A 29 17.04 20.22 -27.10
N LEU A 30 15.99 21.04 -26.96
CA LEU A 30 15.97 22.38 -27.53
C LEU A 30 17.06 23.27 -26.93
N LEU A 31 17.24 23.28 -25.61
CA LEU A 31 18.31 24.04 -24.96
C LEU A 31 19.70 23.62 -25.48
N PHE A 32 19.89 22.32 -25.72
CA PHE A 32 21.15 21.75 -26.16
C PHE A 32 21.56 22.20 -27.57
N GLU A 33 20.63 22.62 -28.43
CA GLU A 33 20.95 23.20 -29.75
C GLU A 33 21.63 24.57 -29.64
N TYR A 34 21.35 25.31 -28.56
CA TYR A 34 21.75 26.71 -28.42
C TYR A 34 22.78 26.98 -27.31
N LEU A 35 23.22 25.94 -26.60
CA LEU A 35 24.15 26.06 -25.48
C LEU A 35 25.41 25.20 -25.69
N ALA A 36 26.58 25.78 -25.42
CA ALA A 36 27.88 25.10 -25.49
C ALA A 36 27.88 23.82 -24.63
N PRO A 37 28.50 22.70 -25.05
CA PRO A 37 29.42 22.56 -26.19
C PRO A 37 28.73 22.41 -27.57
N GLY A 38 27.40 22.57 -27.62
CA GLY A 38 26.60 22.43 -28.83
C GLY A 38 25.65 21.23 -28.76
N PRO A 39 25.01 20.87 -29.88
CA PRO A 39 23.97 19.86 -29.91
C PRO A 39 24.52 18.46 -29.61
N LEU A 40 23.64 17.61 -29.08
CA LEU A 40 23.93 16.18 -28.93
C LEU A 40 24.26 15.56 -30.31
N SER A 41 25.22 14.63 -30.32
CA SER A 41 25.53 13.86 -31.53
C SER A 41 24.32 13.04 -31.99
N LYS A 42 24.29 12.66 -33.27
CA LYS A 42 23.19 11.85 -33.83
C LYS A 42 22.92 10.59 -33.00
N HIS A 43 23.97 9.89 -32.58
CA HIS A 43 23.82 8.69 -31.75
C HIS A 43 23.29 9.00 -30.34
N GLN A 44 23.71 10.10 -29.73
CA GLN A 44 23.19 10.53 -28.42
C GLN A 44 21.71 10.91 -28.51
N LYS A 45 21.31 11.66 -29.54
CA LYS A 45 19.90 12.00 -29.83
C LYS A 45 19.05 10.75 -30.02
N ILE A 46 19.51 9.77 -30.81
CA ILE A 46 18.79 8.51 -31.02
C ILE A 46 18.62 7.76 -29.70
N ARG A 47 19.70 7.59 -28.91
CA ARG A 47 19.62 6.92 -27.61
C ARG A 47 18.64 7.61 -26.66
N PHE A 48 18.70 8.94 -26.59
CA PHE A 48 17.80 9.69 -25.71
C PHE A 48 16.34 9.52 -26.13
N ASN A 49 16.05 9.68 -27.42
CA ASN A 49 14.67 9.54 -27.92
C ASN A 49 14.15 8.09 -27.84
N VAL A 50 15.01 7.08 -27.93
CA VAL A 50 14.64 5.68 -27.63
C VAL A 50 14.25 5.52 -26.16
N LEU A 51 15.03 6.08 -25.22
CA LEU A 51 14.68 6.05 -23.79
C LEU A 51 13.35 6.79 -23.53
N VAL A 52 13.15 7.96 -24.13
CA VAL A 52 11.90 8.72 -24.04
C VAL A 52 10.72 7.92 -24.61
N ALA A 53 10.88 7.26 -25.76
CA ALA A 53 9.84 6.39 -26.31
C ALA A 53 9.50 5.24 -25.35
N CYS A 54 10.51 4.59 -24.75
CA CYS A 54 10.31 3.55 -23.75
C CYS A 54 9.56 4.07 -22.50
N ILE A 55 9.85 5.30 -22.04
CA ILE A 55 9.09 5.97 -20.97
C ILE A 55 7.63 6.11 -21.37
N TRP A 56 7.34 6.69 -22.54
CA TRP A 56 5.97 6.88 -23.00
C TRP A 56 5.19 5.58 -23.09
N ILE A 57 5.79 4.54 -23.68
CA ILE A 57 5.16 3.22 -23.83
C ILE A 57 4.88 2.59 -22.47
N SER A 58 5.89 2.52 -21.60
CA SER A 58 5.75 1.89 -20.28
C SER A 58 4.78 2.65 -19.38
N TYR A 59 4.87 3.99 -19.33
CA TYR A 59 3.93 4.82 -18.58
C TYR A 59 2.50 4.68 -19.08
N ALA A 60 2.30 4.69 -20.40
CA ALA A 60 0.99 4.49 -21.02
C ALA A 60 0.38 3.14 -20.64
N ARG A 61 1.18 2.07 -20.58
CA ARG A 61 0.74 0.74 -20.17
C ARG A 61 0.42 0.68 -18.68
N THR A 62 1.26 1.27 -17.84
CA THR A 62 0.99 1.37 -16.39
C THR A 62 -0.34 2.08 -16.10
N CYS A 63 -0.67 3.13 -16.86
CA CYS A 63 -1.91 3.87 -16.67
C CYS A 63 -3.15 3.15 -17.25
N ARG A 64 -3.00 2.36 -18.32
CA ARG A 64 -4.14 1.82 -19.09
C ARG A 64 -4.38 0.33 -18.93
N THR A 65 -3.40 -0.44 -18.45
CA THR A 65 -3.58 -1.87 -18.19
C THR A 65 -4.53 -2.04 -17.01
N ASP A 66 -5.54 -2.90 -17.17
CA ASP A 66 -6.44 -3.26 -16.07
C ASP A 66 -5.62 -3.91 -14.93
N PRO A 67 -5.68 -3.39 -13.68
CA PRO A 67 -4.98 -3.96 -12.54
C PRO A 67 -5.55 -5.30 -12.05
N GLY A 68 -6.51 -5.88 -12.78
CA GLY A 68 -7.13 -7.15 -12.45
C GLY A 68 -8.41 -6.97 -11.64
N ARG A 69 -9.19 -8.05 -11.64
CA ARG A 69 -10.42 -8.20 -10.86
C ARG A 69 -10.50 -9.64 -10.37
N VAL A 70 -11.14 -9.84 -9.21
CA VAL A 70 -11.50 -11.17 -8.75
C VAL A 70 -12.62 -11.71 -9.67
N PRO A 71 -12.42 -12.85 -10.35
CA PRO A 71 -13.44 -13.43 -11.23
C PRO A 71 -14.66 -13.96 -10.49
N GLU A 72 -15.81 -14.03 -11.15
CA GLU A 72 -17.06 -14.55 -10.56
C GLU A 72 -16.97 -16.04 -10.17
N TYR A 73 -16.19 -16.86 -10.88
CA TYR A 73 -16.06 -18.28 -10.53
C TYR A 73 -15.40 -18.50 -9.17
N TRP A 74 -14.45 -17.63 -8.77
CA TRP A 74 -13.85 -17.68 -7.43
C TRP A 74 -14.91 -17.50 -6.32
N LEU A 75 -15.96 -16.73 -6.62
CA LEU A 75 -17.09 -16.55 -5.71
C LEU A 75 -17.93 -17.81 -5.59
N ARG A 76 -17.99 -18.63 -6.65
CA ARG A 76 -18.82 -19.83 -6.73
C ARG A 76 -18.12 -21.05 -6.13
N ASP A 77 -16.87 -21.30 -6.50
CA ASP A 77 -16.12 -22.49 -6.09
C ASP A 77 -15.98 -22.55 -4.57
N GLN A 78 -15.77 -21.40 -3.90
CA GLN A 78 -15.70 -21.35 -2.44
C GLN A 78 -17.07 -21.47 -1.74
N ALA A 79 -18.19 -21.22 -2.42
CA ALA A 79 -19.52 -21.47 -1.87
C ALA A 79 -19.84 -22.98 -1.84
N GLU A 80 -19.31 -23.74 -2.81
CA GLU A 80 -19.44 -25.19 -2.92
C GLU A 80 -18.43 -25.91 -1.98
N GLU A 81 -17.19 -25.44 -1.89
CA GLU A 81 -16.12 -26.01 -1.04
C GLU A 81 -16.31 -25.80 0.49
N LYS A 82 -17.20 -24.87 0.88
CA LYS A 82 -17.61 -24.63 2.28
C LYS A 82 -18.68 -25.59 2.78
N ALA A 83 -19.21 -26.46 1.92
CA ALA A 83 -20.21 -27.41 2.35
C ALA A 83 -19.65 -28.55 3.21
N ASP A 84 -18.33 -28.77 3.21
CA ASP A 84 -17.75 -30.08 3.56
C ASP A 84 -16.49 -30.06 4.44
N ALA A 85 -16.24 -29.03 5.26
CA ALA A 85 -15.01 -29.00 6.08
C ALA A 85 -15.17 -28.44 7.50
N GLU A 86 -15.07 -29.34 8.49
CA GLU A 86 -15.06 -29.11 9.94
C GLU A 86 -13.77 -28.46 10.50
N ARG A 87 -12.81 -28.12 9.63
CA ARG A 87 -11.57 -27.42 9.99
C ARG A 87 -11.10 -26.62 8.79
N LYS A 88 -11.45 -25.33 8.69
CA LYS A 88 -10.85 -24.47 7.67
C LYS A 88 -10.29 -23.14 8.20
N PRO A 89 -9.18 -22.69 7.59
CA PRO A 89 -8.49 -21.43 7.88
C PRO A 89 -9.40 -20.21 7.74
N ARG A 90 -9.22 -19.20 8.61
CA ARG A 90 -9.96 -17.92 8.58
C ARG A 90 -9.89 -17.27 7.20
N THR A 91 -11.01 -17.31 6.46
CA THR A 91 -11.11 -16.74 5.10
C THR A 91 -11.37 -15.23 5.16
N ARG A 92 -10.58 -14.41 4.45
CA ARG A 92 -10.75 -12.94 4.42
C ARG A 92 -11.96 -12.59 3.54
N TYR A 93 -12.91 -11.81 4.08
CA TYR A 93 -14.11 -11.39 3.34
C TYR A 93 -14.06 -9.91 2.95
N CYS A 94 -14.68 -9.53 1.84
CA CYS A 94 -14.90 -8.15 1.44
C CYS A 94 -16.39 -7.81 1.49
N ARG A 95 -16.81 -6.99 2.46
CA ARG A 95 -18.23 -6.57 2.59
C ARG A 95 -18.72 -5.72 1.42
N LYS A 96 -17.85 -4.90 0.81
CA LYS A 96 -18.23 -4.02 -0.32
C LYS A 96 -18.38 -4.75 -1.64
N CYS A 97 -17.56 -5.79 -1.86
CA CYS A 97 -17.66 -6.64 -3.04
C CYS A 97 -18.55 -7.87 -2.83
N ASP A 98 -19.00 -8.09 -1.59
CA ASP A 98 -19.77 -9.27 -1.17
C ASP A 98 -19.10 -10.58 -1.61
N ALA A 99 -17.79 -10.69 -1.35
CA ALA A 99 -16.92 -11.69 -1.95
C ALA A 99 -15.81 -12.13 -0.98
N ILE A 100 -15.46 -13.42 -1.03
CA ILE A 100 -14.26 -13.92 -0.36
C ILE A 100 -13.04 -13.42 -1.13
N LYS A 101 -12.10 -12.79 -0.42
CA LYS A 101 -10.87 -12.26 -0.99
C LYS A 101 -9.92 -13.41 -1.29
N PRO A 102 -9.40 -13.53 -2.51
CA PRO A 102 -8.27 -14.39 -2.78
C PRO A 102 -7.05 -13.99 -1.92
N PRO A 103 -6.07 -14.88 -1.76
CA PRO A 103 -4.79 -14.52 -1.17
C PRO A 103 -4.21 -13.25 -1.78
N ARG A 104 -3.52 -12.45 -0.95
CA ARG A 104 -2.86 -11.18 -1.35
C ARG A 104 -3.77 -10.10 -1.98
N SER A 105 -5.10 -10.30 -1.98
CA SER A 105 -6.05 -9.38 -2.62
C SER A 105 -6.62 -8.37 -1.63
N HIS A 106 -6.69 -7.09 -2.02
CA HIS A 106 -7.22 -6.02 -1.18
C HIS A 106 -8.29 -5.19 -1.91
N HIS A 107 -9.24 -4.63 -1.17
CA HIS A 107 -10.26 -3.76 -1.75
C HIS A 107 -9.69 -2.34 -1.88
N CYS A 108 -9.62 -1.84 -3.11
CA CYS A 108 -9.18 -0.47 -3.32
C CYS A 108 -10.37 0.50 -3.24
N LYS A 109 -10.30 1.49 -2.34
CA LYS A 109 -11.32 2.53 -2.16
C LYS A 109 -11.48 3.41 -3.41
N VAL A 110 -10.46 3.56 -4.23
CA VAL A 110 -10.49 4.38 -5.46
C VAL A 110 -10.94 3.55 -6.66
N CYS A 111 -10.34 2.37 -6.87
CA CYS A 111 -10.71 1.45 -7.96
C CYS A 111 -12.10 0.79 -7.71
N LYS A 112 -12.65 0.87 -6.48
CA LYS A 112 -13.98 0.35 -6.04
C LYS A 112 -14.20 -1.14 -6.29
N ARG A 113 -13.12 -1.93 -6.21
CA ARG A 113 -13.15 -3.39 -6.37
C ARG A 113 -11.95 -4.03 -5.69
N CYS A 114 -12.01 -5.34 -5.48
CA CYS A 114 -10.87 -6.14 -5.03
C CYS A 114 -9.84 -6.29 -6.16
N ILE A 115 -8.59 -5.94 -5.85
CA ILE A 115 -7.45 -5.99 -6.74
C ILE A 115 -6.53 -7.15 -6.31
N PRO A 116 -6.21 -8.09 -7.22
CA PRO A 116 -5.30 -9.20 -6.92
C PRO A 116 -3.86 -8.73 -6.74
N GLN A 117 -3.19 -9.25 -5.70
CA GLN A 117 -1.84 -8.84 -5.28
C GLN A 117 -1.69 -7.30 -5.29
N MET A 118 -2.60 -6.62 -4.61
CA MET A 118 -2.60 -5.16 -4.58
C MET A 118 -1.36 -4.66 -3.86
N ASP A 119 -0.62 -3.73 -4.49
CA ASP A 119 0.50 -3.05 -3.85
C ASP A 119 0.06 -1.69 -3.30
N HIS A 120 -0.44 -0.81 -4.17
CA HIS A 120 -1.04 0.46 -3.78
C HIS A 120 -1.87 1.05 -4.93
N HIS A 121 -2.75 1.99 -4.62
CA HIS A 121 -3.31 2.88 -5.64
C HIS A 121 -2.34 4.03 -5.89
N CYS A 122 -1.88 4.21 -7.13
CA CYS A 122 -0.91 5.26 -7.45
C CYS A 122 -1.63 6.45 -8.11
N PRO A 123 -1.69 7.63 -7.46
CA PRO A 123 -2.28 8.83 -8.06
C PRO A 123 -1.59 9.23 -9.37
N TRP A 124 -0.27 9.06 -9.45
CA TRP A 124 0.56 9.44 -10.59
C TRP A 124 0.32 8.63 -11.85
N THR A 125 -0.33 7.47 -11.75
CA THR A 125 -0.74 6.66 -12.89
C THR A 125 -2.26 6.60 -13.03
N SER A 126 -2.99 7.20 -12.07
CA SER A 126 -4.44 7.08 -11.92
C SER A 126 -4.91 5.61 -11.98
N ASN A 127 -4.08 4.69 -11.48
CA ASN A 127 -4.32 3.26 -11.58
C ASN A 127 -3.74 2.51 -10.37
N CYS A 128 -4.28 1.32 -10.11
CA CYS A 128 -3.80 0.43 -9.07
C CYS A 128 -2.51 -0.29 -9.53
N VAL A 129 -1.45 -0.29 -8.70
CA VAL A 129 -0.26 -1.13 -8.86
C VAL A 129 -0.57 -2.49 -8.24
N SER A 130 -0.43 -3.55 -9.04
CA SER A 130 -0.98 -4.88 -8.79
C SER A 130 -0.19 -5.95 -9.54
N HIS A 131 -0.56 -7.23 -9.37
CA HIS A 131 0.01 -8.35 -10.13
C HIS A 131 0.19 -8.05 -11.64
N PHE A 132 -0.84 -7.47 -12.27
CA PHE A 132 -0.86 -7.25 -13.72
C PHE A 132 -0.14 -5.98 -14.17
N THR A 133 0.04 -5.01 -13.26
CA THR A 133 0.59 -3.68 -13.57
C THR A 133 2.01 -3.47 -13.05
N ILE A 134 2.46 -4.22 -12.03
CA ILE A 134 3.83 -4.17 -11.47
C ILE A 134 4.91 -4.26 -12.55
N PRO A 135 4.89 -5.21 -13.51
CA PRO A 135 5.93 -5.26 -14.54
C PRO A 135 6.00 -3.98 -15.37
N HIS A 136 4.87 -3.34 -15.65
CA HIS A 136 4.82 -2.10 -16.44
C HIS A 136 5.32 -0.92 -15.62
N PHE A 137 4.93 -0.86 -14.34
CA PHE A 137 5.39 0.14 -13.39
C PHE A 137 6.91 0.09 -13.21
N MET A 138 7.49 -1.11 -13.04
CA MET A 138 8.94 -1.28 -12.91
C MET A 138 9.71 -0.87 -14.17
N ARG A 139 9.21 -1.19 -15.37
CA ARG A 139 9.80 -0.71 -16.63
C ARG A 139 9.76 0.81 -16.73
N PHE A 140 8.64 1.42 -16.33
CA PHE A 140 8.50 2.87 -16.30
C PHE A 140 9.54 3.52 -15.37
N LEU A 141 9.66 3.05 -14.12
CA LEU A 141 10.65 3.57 -13.18
C LEU A 141 12.09 3.39 -13.69
N PHE A 142 12.40 2.23 -14.27
CA PHE A 142 13.72 1.95 -14.85
C PHE A 142 14.08 2.92 -15.97
N TYR A 143 13.21 3.05 -16.98
CA TYR A 143 13.46 3.93 -18.12
C TYR A 143 13.44 5.42 -17.73
N ALA A 144 12.56 5.83 -16.83
CA ALA A 144 12.54 7.20 -16.30
C ALA A 144 13.87 7.53 -15.60
N THR A 145 14.34 6.64 -14.72
CA THR A 145 15.59 6.82 -13.98
C THR A 145 16.79 6.85 -14.93
N THR A 146 16.89 5.89 -15.85
CA THR A 146 18.01 5.82 -16.81
C THR A 146 18.03 7.05 -17.73
N SER A 147 16.87 7.50 -18.20
CA SER A 147 16.76 8.72 -19.02
C SER A 147 17.13 9.98 -18.25
N MET A 148 16.73 10.10 -16.98
CA MET A 148 17.07 11.25 -16.14
C MET A 148 18.54 11.27 -15.74
N VAL A 149 19.17 10.12 -15.48
CA VAL A 149 20.63 10.02 -15.28
C VAL A 149 21.36 10.44 -16.56
N TYR A 150 20.89 9.98 -17.72
CA TYR A 150 21.46 10.38 -19.01
C TYR A 150 21.33 11.88 -19.25
N LEU A 151 20.16 12.46 -18.96
CA LEU A 151 19.92 13.90 -19.05
C LEU A 151 20.81 14.69 -18.08
N GLU A 152 20.89 14.26 -16.81
CA GLU A 152 21.69 14.89 -15.76
C GLU A 152 23.15 15.03 -16.18
N TYR A 153 23.72 13.97 -16.76
CA TYR A 153 25.08 13.99 -17.29
C TYR A 153 25.30 15.12 -18.32
N PHE A 154 24.38 15.32 -19.27
CA PHE A 154 24.50 16.38 -20.27
C PHE A 154 24.18 17.78 -19.74
N LEU A 155 23.36 17.89 -18.70
CA LEU A 155 23.12 19.14 -18.00
C LEU A 155 24.37 19.58 -17.23
N TYR A 156 25.05 18.65 -16.54
CA TYR A 156 26.29 18.96 -15.82
C TYR A 156 27.44 19.38 -16.73
N ILE A 157 27.60 18.75 -17.90
CA ILE A 157 28.60 19.20 -18.88
C ILE A 157 28.36 20.67 -19.23
N ARG A 158 27.11 21.06 -19.49
CA ARG A 158 26.76 22.45 -19.84
C ARG A 158 26.95 23.40 -18.68
N ALA A 159 26.61 22.97 -17.46
CA ALA A 159 26.86 23.76 -16.26
C ALA A 159 28.36 23.99 -16.04
N ALA A 160 29.21 22.99 -16.30
CA ALA A 160 30.66 23.11 -16.22
C ALA A 160 31.21 24.11 -17.24
N GLU A 161 30.77 24.04 -18.50
CA GLU A 161 31.16 25.01 -19.55
C GLU A 161 30.79 26.45 -19.16
N VAL A 162 29.56 26.66 -18.65
CA VAL A 162 29.12 27.97 -18.15
C VAL A 162 29.97 28.44 -16.96
N TRP A 163 30.32 27.52 -16.07
CA TRP A 163 31.13 27.82 -14.89
C TRP A 163 32.58 28.19 -15.26
N ASP A 164 33.16 27.51 -16.25
CA ASP A 164 34.51 27.80 -16.74
C ASP A 164 34.55 29.16 -17.46
N ALA A 165 33.47 29.51 -18.16
CA ALA A 165 33.31 30.81 -18.83
C ALA A 165 32.87 31.96 -17.91
N ARG A 166 32.75 31.77 -16.58
CA ARG A 166 32.17 32.76 -15.65
C ARG A 166 32.84 34.13 -15.61
N ASN A 167 34.11 34.22 -16.01
CA ASN A 167 34.87 35.47 -16.04
C ASN A 167 34.80 36.20 -17.39
N MET A 168 34.13 35.62 -18.39
CA MET A 168 33.98 36.25 -19.70
C MET A 168 32.96 37.40 -19.63
N PRO A 169 33.11 38.45 -20.45
CA PRO A 169 32.11 39.50 -20.56
C PRO A 169 30.74 38.93 -20.96
N ALA A 170 29.67 39.44 -20.33
CA ALA A 170 28.32 38.87 -20.44
C ALA A 170 27.78 38.77 -21.89
N TYR A 171 28.23 39.63 -22.80
CA TYR A 171 27.80 39.62 -24.21
C TYR A 171 28.40 38.47 -25.04
N HIS A 172 29.40 37.75 -24.51
CA HIS A 172 29.94 36.52 -25.11
C HIS A 172 29.35 35.24 -24.50
N GLY A 173 28.56 35.36 -23.42
CA GLY A 173 27.96 34.25 -22.71
C GLY A 173 26.53 33.89 -23.17
N PRO A 174 25.94 32.84 -22.60
CA PRO A 174 24.55 32.49 -22.83
C PRO A 174 23.60 33.61 -22.38
N THR A 175 22.43 33.67 -23.01
CA THR A 175 21.35 34.57 -22.58
C THR A 175 20.85 34.22 -21.18
N VAL A 176 20.31 35.20 -20.45
CA VAL A 176 19.71 34.98 -19.11
C VAL A 176 18.65 33.88 -19.16
N TRP A 177 17.84 33.82 -20.23
CA TRP A 177 16.81 32.80 -20.39
C TRP A 177 17.38 31.38 -20.55
N GLN A 178 18.51 31.22 -21.24
CA GLN A 178 19.19 29.93 -21.33
C GLN A 178 19.76 29.50 -19.98
N LEU A 179 20.29 30.43 -19.19
CA LEU A 179 20.78 30.15 -17.84
C LEU A 179 19.64 29.76 -16.89
N VAL A 180 18.52 30.49 -16.92
CA VAL A 180 17.31 30.15 -16.16
C VAL A 180 16.78 28.78 -16.57
N HIS A 181 16.71 28.49 -17.87
CA HIS A 181 16.23 27.20 -18.36
C HIS A 181 17.16 26.06 -17.94
N LEU A 182 18.47 26.24 -18.03
CA LEU A 182 19.46 25.28 -17.54
C LEU A 182 19.29 25.02 -16.04
N PHE A 183 19.18 26.08 -15.24
CA PHE A 183 19.00 25.96 -13.79
C PHE A 183 17.71 25.21 -13.43
N VAL A 184 16.59 25.58 -14.05
CA VAL A 184 15.29 24.91 -13.81
C VAL A 184 15.36 23.44 -14.24
N LEU A 185 16.01 23.12 -15.36
CA LEU A 185 16.19 21.74 -15.80
C LEU A 185 17.02 20.93 -14.81
N ILE A 186 18.15 21.46 -14.33
CA ILE A 186 18.98 20.78 -13.33
C ILE A 186 18.16 20.54 -12.06
N MET A 187 17.58 21.58 -11.47
CA MET A 187 16.81 21.45 -10.22
C MET A 187 15.64 20.48 -10.35
N THR A 188 14.87 20.59 -11.44
CA THR A 188 13.71 19.71 -11.67
C THR A 188 14.16 18.28 -11.93
N ASN A 189 15.20 18.06 -12.74
CA ASN A 189 15.72 16.72 -13.04
C ASN A 189 16.34 16.07 -11.81
N SER A 190 17.21 16.76 -11.06
CA SER A 190 17.86 16.21 -9.86
C SER A 190 16.83 15.83 -8.79
N LEU A 191 15.83 16.68 -8.53
CA LEU A 191 14.75 16.38 -7.56
C LEU A 191 13.89 15.20 -8.03
N THR A 192 13.48 15.19 -9.30
CA THR A 192 12.66 14.11 -9.84
C THR A 192 13.44 12.79 -9.85
N LEU A 193 14.71 12.82 -10.23
CA LEU A 193 15.61 11.67 -10.22
C LEU A 193 15.81 11.12 -8.82
N PHE A 194 15.96 11.98 -7.81
CA PHE A 194 16.06 11.56 -6.41
C PHE A 194 14.80 10.79 -5.97
N VAL A 195 13.61 11.37 -6.19
CA VAL A 195 12.34 10.75 -5.78
C VAL A 195 12.07 9.45 -6.54
N VAL A 196 12.18 9.47 -7.87
CA VAL A 196 11.93 8.30 -8.72
C VAL A 196 13.00 7.23 -8.51
N GLY A 197 14.24 7.61 -8.22
CA GLY A 197 15.33 6.71 -7.88
C GLY A 197 15.06 5.95 -6.58
N ILE A 198 14.57 6.63 -5.53
CA ILE A 198 14.12 5.97 -4.30
C ILE A 198 12.98 4.99 -4.59
N MET A 199 11.99 5.40 -5.40
CA MET A 199 10.89 4.52 -5.80
C MET A 199 11.39 3.29 -6.57
N LEU A 200 12.38 3.43 -7.44
CA LEU A 200 12.98 2.31 -8.17
C LEU A 200 13.72 1.36 -7.22
N CYS A 201 14.54 1.87 -6.30
CA CYS A 201 15.24 1.06 -5.32
C CYS A 201 14.27 0.29 -4.42
N ARG A 202 13.22 0.96 -3.93
CA ARG A 202 12.15 0.33 -3.16
C ARG A 202 11.43 -0.74 -4.00
N GLY A 203 11.08 -0.42 -5.24
CA GLY A 203 10.43 -1.36 -6.16
C GLY A 203 11.28 -2.60 -6.40
N ILE A 204 12.59 -2.44 -6.61
CA ILE A 204 13.55 -3.55 -6.76
C ILE A 204 13.53 -4.42 -5.50
N TYR A 205 13.66 -3.81 -4.31
CA TYR A 205 13.60 -4.54 -3.05
C TYR A 205 12.32 -5.38 -2.96
N MET A 206 11.15 -4.76 -3.18
CA MET A 206 9.84 -5.42 -3.09
C MET A 206 9.69 -6.59 -4.08
N ILE A 207 10.11 -6.44 -5.34
CA ILE A 207 10.01 -7.55 -6.30
C ILE A 207 11.04 -8.66 -6.05
N THR A 208 12.17 -8.36 -5.40
CA THR A 208 13.18 -9.36 -5.04
C THR A 208 12.81 -10.16 -3.79
N THR A 209 12.02 -9.58 -2.88
CA THR A 209 11.50 -10.26 -1.68
C THR A 209 10.07 -10.79 -1.85
N ASN A 210 9.43 -10.48 -2.98
CA ASN A 210 8.02 -10.79 -3.28
C ASN A 210 7.03 -10.22 -2.23
N VAL A 211 7.37 -9.09 -1.63
CA VAL A 211 6.56 -8.41 -0.61
C VAL A 211 5.96 -7.14 -1.21
N THR A 212 4.63 -7.05 -1.23
CA THR A 212 3.93 -5.80 -1.55
C THR A 212 4.04 -4.79 -0.40
N THR A 213 3.73 -3.52 -0.68
CA THR A 213 3.69 -2.46 0.34
C THR A 213 2.72 -2.81 1.46
N ILE A 214 1.53 -3.35 1.13
CA ILE A 214 0.54 -3.78 2.13
C ILE A 214 1.07 -4.94 2.96
N GLU A 215 1.67 -5.95 2.32
CA GLU A 215 2.24 -7.10 3.03
C GLU A 215 3.42 -6.70 3.92
N GLY A 216 4.24 -5.73 3.50
CA GLY A 216 5.32 -5.19 4.33
C GLY A 216 4.79 -4.63 5.65
N TRP A 217 3.60 -4.02 5.61
CA TRP A 217 2.93 -3.51 6.80
C TRP A 217 2.31 -4.63 7.64
N GLU A 218 1.72 -5.65 7.01
CA GLU A 218 1.26 -6.85 7.70
C GLU A 218 2.41 -7.53 8.45
N ILE A 219 3.60 -7.60 7.84
CA ILE A 219 4.83 -8.13 8.45
C ILE A 219 5.27 -7.26 9.63
N GLU A 220 5.40 -5.93 9.44
CA GLU A 220 5.81 -5.01 10.51
C GLU A 220 4.85 -5.09 11.70
N ARG A 221 3.55 -5.14 11.42
CA ARG A 221 2.52 -5.26 12.45
C ARG A 221 2.60 -6.59 13.20
N HIS A 222 2.76 -7.72 12.50
CA HIS A 222 2.95 -9.01 13.17
C HIS A 222 4.19 -9.02 14.06
N GLN A 223 5.28 -8.39 13.61
CA GLN A 223 6.48 -8.21 14.43
C GLN A 223 6.23 -7.37 15.68
N GLN A 224 5.39 -6.33 15.61
CA GLN A 224 4.99 -5.56 16.78
C GLN A 224 4.13 -6.38 17.75
N LEU A 225 3.16 -7.17 17.25
CA LEU A 225 2.37 -8.07 18.08
C LEU A 225 3.23 -9.10 18.78
N LEU A 226 4.23 -9.67 18.10
CA LEU A 226 5.21 -10.59 18.69
C LEU A 226 6.02 -9.94 19.82
N ARG A 227 6.43 -8.68 19.67
CA ARG A 227 7.13 -7.93 20.72
C ARG A 227 6.24 -7.74 21.95
N ARG A 228 4.98 -7.35 21.75
CA ARG A 228 3.99 -7.20 22.85
C ARG A 228 3.71 -8.53 23.54
N ALA A 229 3.47 -9.58 22.75
CA ALA A 229 3.20 -10.92 23.26
C ALA A 229 4.38 -11.45 24.09
N ARG A 230 5.63 -11.21 23.67
CA ARG A 230 6.82 -11.63 24.44
C ARG A 230 6.86 -11.04 25.84
N VAL A 231 6.42 -9.78 26.02
CA VAL A 231 6.33 -9.14 27.34
C VAL A 231 5.18 -9.73 28.16
N MET A 232 4.06 -10.04 27.52
CA MET A 232 2.85 -10.60 28.17
C MET A 232 2.83 -12.14 28.23
N GLY A 233 3.99 -12.80 28.19
CA GLY A 233 4.09 -14.26 28.37
C GLY A 233 3.63 -15.10 27.17
N GLY A 234 3.62 -14.53 25.97
CA GLY A 234 3.32 -15.19 24.68
C GLY A 234 1.88 -15.06 24.20
N TYR A 235 1.01 -14.39 24.96
CA TYR A 235 -0.41 -14.24 24.66
C TYR A 235 -0.80 -12.76 24.62
N LEU A 236 -1.79 -12.46 23.78
CA LEU A 236 -2.46 -11.17 23.74
C LEU A 236 -3.94 -11.36 24.02
N ASP A 237 -4.51 -10.45 24.80
CA ASP A 237 -5.95 -10.41 25.04
C ASP A 237 -6.65 -9.79 23.82
N GLY A 238 -7.51 -10.58 23.18
CA GLY A 238 -8.43 -10.13 22.16
C GLY A 238 -9.74 -9.61 22.75
N PRO A 239 -10.65 -9.16 21.87
CA PRO A 239 -12.01 -8.79 22.28
C PRO A 239 -12.70 -9.92 23.03
N ASP A 240 -13.57 -9.55 23.97
CA ASP A 240 -14.39 -10.46 24.79
C ASP A 240 -13.58 -11.45 25.65
N GLY A 241 -12.32 -11.14 25.96
CA GLY A 241 -11.47 -11.93 26.84
C GLY A 241 -10.84 -13.16 26.18
N ILE A 242 -10.89 -13.25 24.85
CA ILE A 242 -10.26 -14.33 24.08
C ILE A 242 -8.74 -14.16 24.15
N ARG A 243 -8.03 -15.14 24.74
CA ARG A 243 -6.56 -15.14 24.71
C ARG A 243 -6.05 -15.74 23.41
N VAL A 244 -5.29 -14.94 22.67
CA VAL A 244 -4.71 -15.32 21.37
C VAL A 244 -3.21 -15.51 21.55
N LYS A 245 -2.73 -16.71 21.24
CA LYS A 245 -1.30 -16.98 21.20
C LYS A 245 -0.71 -16.38 19.93
N ILE A 246 0.36 -15.59 20.05
CA ILE A 246 1.03 -14.98 18.91
C ILE A 246 2.37 -15.68 18.69
N ASP A 247 2.41 -16.52 17.67
CA ASP A 247 3.61 -17.24 17.24
C ASP A 247 4.28 -16.54 16.06
N LYS A 248 5.61 -16.69 15.96
CA LYS A 248 6.38 -16.12 14.84
C LYS A 248 6.00 -16.90 13.58
N HIS A 249 5.57 -16.19 12.54
CA HIS A 249 5.29 -16.76 11.23
C HIS A 249 6.23 -16.16 10.20
N GLU A 250 6.85 -16.99 9.38
CA GLU A 250 7.63 -16.55 8.23
C GLU A 250 6.71 -16.15 7.07
N PHE A 251 7.17 -15.20 6.24
CA PHE A 251 6.38 -14.74 5.11
C PHE A 251 6.29 -15.85 4.03
N PRO A 252 5.09 -16.29 3.62
CA PRO A 252 4.94 -17.51 2.84
C PRO A 252 5.29 -17.37 1.36
N TYR A 253 5.27 -16.15 0.81
CA TYR A 253 5.43 -15.92 -0.64
C TYR A 253 6.87 -15.61 -1.07
N ASP A 254 7.83 -15.63 -0.15
CA ASP A 254 9.26 -15.56 -0.52
C ASP A 254 9.76 -16.93 -0.97
N ILE A 255 9.77 -17.15 -2.28
CA ILE A 255 10.19 -18.40 -2.95
C ILE A 255 11.64 -18.31 -3.48
N GLY A 256 12.42 -17.38 -2.93
CA GLY A 256 13.80 -17.12 -3.30
C GLY A 256 13.96 -16.10 -4.44
N PHE A 257 15.14 -15.51 -4.51
CA PHE A 257 15.45 -14.34 -5.35
C PHE A 257 14.94 -14.43 -6.80
N TRP A 258 15.24 -15.53 -7.49
CA TRP A 258 14.87 -15.71 -8.89
C TRP A 258 13.39 -16.06 -9.08
N GLY A 259 12.80 -16.84 -8.16
CA GLY A 259 11.38 -17.16 -8.17
C GLY A 259 10.54 -15.90 -7.98
N ASN A 260 10.91 -15.08 -7.00
CA ASN A 260 10.27 -13.81 -6.69
C ASN A 260 10.26 -12.86 -7.89
N LEU A 261 11.40 -12.72 -8.57
CA LEU A 261 11.50 -11.89 -9.78
C LEU A 261 10.63 -12.43 -10.93
N ARG A 262 10.63 -13.76 -11.14
CA ARG A 262 9.79 -14.39 -12.17
C ARG A 262 8.30 -14.16 -11.89
N ASP A 263 7.86 -14.31 -10.65
CA ASP A 263 6.45 -14.11 -10.27
C ASP A 263 6.01 -12.67 -10.46
N ASN A 264 6.85 -11.71 -10.04
CA ASN A 264 6.54 -10.28 -10.17
C ASN A 264 6.64 -9.78 -11.61
N MET A 265 7.57 -10.28 -12.42
CA MET A 265 7.75 -9.87 -13.82
C MET A 265 6.95 -10.71 -14.82
N GLY A 266 6.37 -11.82 -14.36
CA GLY A 266 5.50 -12.73 -15.12
C GLY A 266 6.20 -13.65 -16.12
N THR A 267 7.54 -13.71 -16.13
CA THR A 267 8.30 -14.52 -17.09
C THR A 267 9.75 -14.75 -16.64
N TRP A 268 10.33 -15.88 -17.05
CA TRP A 268 11.76 -16.16 -16.93
C TRP A 268 12.63 -15.42 -17.96
N ASN A 269 12.01 -14.80 -18.97
CA ASN A 269 12.74 -14.05 -19.99
C ASN A 269 13.20 -12.69 -19.45
N ILE A 270 14.45 -12.61 -19.01
CA ILE A 270 15.07 -11.38 -18.48
C ILE A 270 15.03 -10.23 -19.51
N LEU A 271 15.18 -10.50 -20.80
CA LEU A 271 15.07 -9.44 -21.82
C LEU A 271 13.66 -8.84 -21.85
N ALA A 272 12.63 -9.67 -21.61
CA ALA A 272 11.27 -9.19 -21.51
C ALA A 272 11.02 -8.31 -20.28
N TRP A 273 11.87 -8.38 -19.25
CA TRP A 273 11.77 -7.51 -18.08
C TRP A 273 12.05 -6.05 -18.42
N PHE A 274 12.94 -5.82 -19.38
CA PHE A 274 13.26 -4.49 -19.86
C PHE A 274 12.43 -4.12 -21.10
N TRP A 275 11.98 -5.08 -21.90
CA TRP A 275 11.25 -4.82 -23.15
C TRP A 275 9.90 -4.10 -22.93
N PRO A 276 9.68 -2.86 -23.41
CA PRO A 276 8.43 -2.10 -23.20
C PRO A 276 7.18 -2.75 -23.80
N PHE A 277 7.36 -3.54 -24.87
CA PHE A 277 6.28 -4.24 -25.55
C PHE A 277 6.08 -5.68 -25.06
N ALA A 278 6.76 -6.09 -23.98
CA ALA A 278 6.55 -7.41 -23.41
C ALA A 278 5.06 -7.63 -23.07
N ALA A 279 4.60 -8.88 -23.23
CA ALA A 279 3.26 -9.25 -22.80
C ALA A 279 3.08 -9.00 -21.29
N GLY A 280 1.84 -8.76 -20.86
CA GLY A 280 1.50 -8.74 -19.44
C GLY A 280 1.66 -10.11 -18.80
N VAL A 281 1.47 -10.15 -17.47
CA VAL A 281 1.46 -11.42 -16.73
C VAL A 281 0.29 -12.29 -17.20
N LYS A 282 0.55 -13.59 -17.39
CA LYS A 282 -0.43 -14.55 -17.95
C LYS A 282 -1.21 -15.34 -16.90
N THR A 283 -0.79 -15.29 -15.65
CA THR A 283 -1.45 -15.97 -14.51
C THR A 283 -2.72 -15.22 -14.10
N ASP A 284 -3.60 -15.91 -13.38
CA ASP A 284 -4.88 -15.36 -12.91
C ASP A 284 -4.72 -14.36 -11.74
N GLY A 285 -3.57 -14.39 -11.06
CA GLY A 285 -3.29 -13.55 -9.89
C GLY A 285 -4.10 -13.95 -8.66
N LEU A 286 -4.62 -15.18 -8.61
CA LEU A 286 -5.44 -15.69 -7.50
C LEU A 286 -4.68 -16.71 -6.65
N THR A 287 -3.87 -17.54 -7.31
CA THR A 287 -3.03 -18.54 -6.65
C THR A 287 -1.56 -18.14 -6.73
N PHE A 288 -0.84 -18.28 -5.62
CA PHE A 288 0.57 -17.94 -5.51
C PHE A 288 1.33 -19.13 -4.95
N GLU A 289 2.55 -19.34 -5.46
CA GLU A 289 3.46 -20.34 -4.93
C GLU A 289 3.90 -19.93 -3.51
N THR A 290 3.98 -20.91 -2.61
CA THR A 290 4.44 -20.69 -1.23
C THR A 290 5.73 -21.46 -0.98
N ASN A 291 6.55 -20.98 -0.06
CA ASN A 291 7.83 -21.61 0.29
C ASN A 291 7.72 -22.88 1.12
N GLY A 292 6.54 -23.15 1.69
CA GLY A 292 6.29 -24.36 2.50
C GLY A 292 7.03 -24.39 3.84
N PHE A 293 7.48 -23.25 4.36
CA PHE A 293 8.14 -23.19 5.68
C PHE A 293 7.15 -23.37 6.84
N GLU A 294 5.90 -22.94 6.67
CA GLU A 294 4.85 -23.04 7.69
C GLU A 294 3.93 -24.24 7.46
N ASP A 295 3.25 -24.68 8.52
CA ASP A 295 2.30 -25.78 8.47
C ASP A 295 1.13 -25.48 7.49
N PRO A 296 0.63 -26.47 6.72
CA PRO A 296 -0.42 -26.27 5.70
C PRO A 296 -1.75 -25.68 6.20
N GLY A 297 -1.99 -25.64 7.51
CA GLY A 297 -3.19 -25.08 8.13
C GLY A 297 -3.08 -23.63 8.57
N GLN A 298 -1.89 -23.02 8.50
CA GLN A 298 -1.70 -21.63 8.93
C GLN A 298 -2.12 -20.64 7.83
N THR A 299 -2.74 -19.53 8.25
CA THR A 299 -3.17 -18.47 7.34
C THR A 299 -2.25 -17.27 7.38
N TRP A 300 -1.98 -16.70 6.21
CA TRP A 300 -1.45 -15.35 6.10
C TRP A 300 -2.55 -14.35 5.69
N PRO A 301 -2.62 -13.17 6.33
CA PRO A 301 -1.86 -12.73 7.50
C PRO A 301 -2.24 -13.49 8.79
N PRO A 302 -1.33 -13.56 9.78
CA PRO A 302 -1.60 -14.17 11.08
C PRO A 302 -2.78 -13.53 11.83
N PRO A 303 -3.43 -14.26 12.75
CA PRO A 303 -4.52 -13.72 13.56
C PRO A 303 -4.07 -12.52 14.38
N ASP A 304 -4.79 -11.41 14.23
CA ASP A 304 -4.50 -10.17 14.92
C ASP A 304 -5.61 -9.87 15.95
N PRO A 305 -5.29 -9.90 17.26
CA PRO A 305 -6.26 -9.63 18.33
C PRO A 305 -6.94 -8.28 18.21
N ASP A 306 -6.21 -7.25 17.76
CA ASP A 306 -6.72 -5.87 17.66
C ASP A 306 -7.73 -5.74 16.50
N ARG A 307 -7.73 -6.67 15.55
CA ARG A 307 -8.66 -6.72 14.40
C ARG A 307 -9.69 -7.85 14.50
N MET A 308 -9.73 -8.59 15.59
CA MET A 308 -10.80 -9.56 15.79
C MET A 308 -12.12 -8.80 16.02
N PRO A 309 -13.23 -9.27 15.43
CA PRO A 309 -14.54 -8.69 15.70
C PRO A 309 -14.91 -8.93 17.17
N ARG A 310 -15.61 -7.95 17.75
CA ARG A 310 -16.29 -8.12 19.03
C ARG A 310 -17.59 -8.87 18.78
N ALA A 311 -17.90 -9.85 19.62
CA ALA A 311 -19.20 -10.48 19.60
C ALA A 311 -20.28 -9.39 19.71
N PRO A 312 -21.32 -9.42 18.86
CA PRO A 312 -22.41 -8.48 18.99
C PRO A 312 -22.99 -8.64 20.39
N ARG A 313 -22.90 -7.59 21.21
CA ARG A 313 -23.55 -7.58 22.52
C ARG A 313 -25.02 -7.86 22.28
N ALA A 314 -25.54 -8.93 22.86
CA ALA A 314 -26.97 -9.18 22.86
C ALA A 314 -27.65 -7.94 23.44
N LEU A 315 -28.31 -7.17 22.59
CA LEU A 315 -29.12 -6.04 23.03
C LEU A 315 -30.28 -6.64 23.79
N ASP A 316 -30.17 -6.65 25.12
CA ASP A 316 -31.28 -7.04 25.98
C ASP A 316 -32.36 -5.97 25.85
N ALA A 317 -33.27 -6.17 24.88
CA ALA A 317 -34.36 -5.26 24.59
C ALA A 317 -35.26 -5.03 25.82
N LYS A 318 -35.26 -5.94 26.82
CA LYS A 318 -36.00 -5.76 28.07
C LYS A 318 -35.33 -4.73 29.00
N ASN A 319 -34.02 -4.55 28.88
CA ASN A 319 -33.22 -3.67 29.76
C ASN A 319 -32.56 -2.50 29.01
N ALA A 320 -32.83 -2.32 27.72
CA ALA A 320 -32.18 -1.33 26.85
C ALA A 320 -32.37 0.14 27.28
N PHE A 321 -33.33 0.42 28.16
CA PHE A 321 -33.59 1.75 28.74
C PHE A 321 -33.93 1.72 30.23
N THR A 322 -33.79 0.58 30.90
CA THR A 322 -33.91 0.54 32.36
C THR A 322 -32.54 0.84 32.93
N TYR A 323 -32.30 2.09 33.31
CA TYR A 323 -31.32 2.34 34.36
C TYR A 323 -31.77 1.51 35.55
N ARG A 324 -31.08 0.41 35.84
CA ARG A 324 -31.10 -0.11 37.20
C ARG A 324 -30.50 1.03 37.99
N HIS A 325 -31.33 1.83 38.66
CA HIS A 325 -30.89 2.52 39.86
C HIS A 325 -30.49 1.40 40.82
N ASN A 326 -29.28 0.87 40.63
CA ASN A 326 -28.50 0.36 41.74
C ASN A 326 -28.57 1.52 42.73
N GLY A 327 -29.03 1.31 43.96
CA GLY A 327 -29.24 2.36 44.97
C GLY A 327 -27.95 3.06 45.43
N LEU A 328 -27.03 3.31 44.50
CA LEU A 328 -25.86 4.14 44.55
C LEU A 328 -26.31 5.58 44.65
N SER A 329 -25.60 6.34 45.46
CA SER A 329 -25.75 7.79 45.53
C SER A 329 -25.39 8.44 44.18
N PRO A 330 -25.91 9.64 43.89
CA PRO A 330 -25.53 10.40 42.69
C PRO A 330 -24.01 10.59 42.52
N GLU A 331 -23.28 10.65 43.63
CA GLU A 331 -21.81 10.77 43.62
C GLU A 331 -21.13 9.48 43.15
N GLU A 332 -21.65 8.31 43.54
CA GLU A 332 -21.13 7.01 43.13
C GLU A 332 -21.45 6.71 41.65
N GLU A 333 -22.62 7.13 41.16
CA GLU A 333 -22.95 7.02 39.74
C GLU A 333 -22.02 7.90 38.88
N LEU A 334 -21.75 9.14 39.31
CA LEU A 334 -20.83 10.05 38.64
C LEU A 334 -19.40 9.50 38.63
N ARG A 335 -18.97 8.90 39.75
CA ARG A 335 -17.64 8.27 39.87
C ARG A 335 -17.52 7.07 38.92
N ALA A 336 -18.50 6.17 38.94
CA ALA A 336 -18.51 5.02 38.04
C ALA A 336 -18.58 5.43 36.56
N PHE A 337 -19.25 6.54 36.24
CA PHE A 337 -19.26 7.10 34.89
C PHE A 337 -17.88 7.65 34.49
N LYS A 338 -17.24 8.43 35.37
CA LYS A 338 -15.88 8.94 35.15
C LYS A 338 -14.85 7.81 35.02
N GLU A 339 -14.93 6.78 35.85
CA GLU A 339 -14.06 5.59 35.77
C GLU A 339 -14.23 4.86 34.42
N ARG A 340 -15.47 4.72 33.93
CA ARG A 340 -15.72 4.14 32.59
C ARG A 340 -15.14 5.02 31.48
N GLN A 341 -15.29 6.34 31.59
CA GLN A 341 -14.74 7.30 30.62
C GLN A 341 -13.20 7.27 30.63
N GLN A 342 -12.57 7.22 31.80
CA GLN A 342 -11.13 7.08 31.96
C GLN A 342 -10.61 5.74 31.43
N ALA A 343 -11.29 4.64 31.75
CA ALA A 343 -10.94 3.32 31.21
C ALA A 343 -11.03 3.27 29.67
N ASP A 344 -12.01 3.98 29.08
CA ASP A 344 -12.11 4.14 27.63
C ASP A 344 -10.99 5.02 27.05
N LEU A 345 -10.59 6.10 27.74
CA LEU A 345 -9.46 6.95 27.34
C LEU A 345 -8.13 6.17 27.36
N VAL A 346 -7.86 5.40 28.42
CA VAL A 346 -6.66 4.55 28.53
C VAL A 346 -6.66 3.47 27.43
N ARG A 347 -7.81 2.87 27.14
CA ARG A 347 -7.96 1.92 26.02
C ARG A 347 -7.67 2.57 24.66
N ARG A 348 -7.92 3.88 24.49
CA ARG A 348 -7.65 4.58 23.23
C ARG A 348 -6.18 4.94 23.00
N LYS A 349 -5.36 5.07 24.06
CA LYS A 349 -3.93 5.33 23.89
C LYS A 349 -3.21 4.17 23.19
N ALA A 350 -2.25 4.49 22.32
CA ALA A 350 -1.35 3.51 21.71
C ALA A 350 -0.59 2.72 22.79
N PHE A 351 -0.20 1.46 22.51
CA PHE A 351 0.39 0.54 23.49
C PHE A 351 1.57 1.14 24.28
N GLY A 352 2.45 1.92 23.62
CA GLY A 352 3.58 2.58 24.29
C GLY A 352 3.21 3.78 25.16
N GLY A 353 2.01 4.34 25.02
CA GLY A 353 1.47 5.42 25.87
C GLY A 353 0.53 4.92 26.96
N ARG A 354 0.37 3.60 27.12
CA ARG A 354 -0.37 2.97 28.23
C ARG A 354 0.52 2.65 29.42
N PHE A 355 1.83 2.68 29.23
CA PHE A 355 2.84 2.41 30.23
C PHE A 355 3.73 3.63 30.41
N ASP A 356 4.08 3.90 31.66
CA ASP A 356 5.03 4.95 32.03
C ASP A 356 6.41 4.61 31.43
N GLN A 357 7.06 5.58 30.80
CA GLN A 357 8.30 5.34 30.05
C GLN A 357 9.51 5.11 30.95
N GLU A 358 9.45 5.51 32.23
CA GLU A 358 10.53 5.34 33.20
C GLU A 358 10.34 4.06 34.02
N THR A 359 9.10 3.77 34.44
CA THR A 359 8.81 2.62 35.31
C THR A 359 8.31 1.40 34.56
N ASN A 360 7.85 1.57 33.31
CA ASN A 360 7.23 0.54 32.48
C ASN A 360 5.98 -0.10 33.15
N GLU A 361 5.37 0.63 34.09
CA GLU A 361 4.12 0.27 34.76
C GLU A 361 2.92 0.96 34.07
N PRO A 362 1.70 0.41 34.18
CA PRO A 362 0.51 1.04 33.60
C PRO A 362 0.29 2.45 34.19
N ILE A 363 0.04 3.44 33.34
CA ILE A 363 -0.21 4.83 33.79
C ILE A 363 -1.54 4.89 34.56
N GLU A 364 -1.49 5.40 35.80
CA GLU A 364 -2.67 5.60 36.67
C GLU A 364 -3.54 6.79 36.21
N SER A 365 -4.81 6.78 36.64
CA SER A 365 -5.90 7.63 36.14
C SER A 365 -5.74 9.13 36.37
N ASP A 366 -4.87 9.53 37.29
CA ASP A 366 -4.85 10.89 37.83
C ASP A 366 -4.01 11.87 37.01
N ASP A 367 -3.24 11.38 36.03
CA ASP A 367 -2.34 12.18 35.18
C ASP A 367 -2.91 12.51 33.78
N LEU A 368 -4.21 12.29 33.55
CA LEU A 368 -4.83 12.44 32.22
C LEU A 368 -5.52 13.81 32.07
N GLU A 369 -4.79 14.80 31.55
CA GLU A 369 -5.39 16.03 31.01
C GLU A 369 -6.28 15.70 29.80
N SER A 370 -7.48 16.28 29.79
CA SER A 370 -8.55 16.01 28.81
C SER A 370 -8.29 16.72 27.49
N ASP A 371 -7.82 15.97 26.48
CA ASP A 371 -7.98 16.39 25.08
C ASP A 371 -9.21 15.71 24.47
N ASP A 372 -10.19 16.54 24.12
CA ASP A 372 -11.43 16.19 23.43
C ASP A 372 -11.12 15.74 21.98
N ASP A 373 -11.11 14.42 21.74
CA ASP A 373 -11.48 13.90 20.42
C ASP A 373 -12.24 12.56 20.53
N ILE A 374 -13.57 12.68 20.62
CA ILE A 374 -14.51 11.58 20.69
C ILE A 374 -15.08 11.36 19.30
N ASN A 375 -14.32 10.76 18.38
CA ASN A 375 -14.86 9.95 17.27
C ASN A 375 -13.76 9.34 16.38
N GLY A 376 -13.51 8.04 16.58
CA GLY A 376 -12.74 7.22 15.65
C GLY A 376 -11.82 6.27 16.40
N GLU A 377 -11.97 4.96 16.18
CA GLU A 377 -10.88 4.04 16.49
C GLU A 377 -9.71 4.42 15.58
N GLU A 378 -8.62 4.95 16.15
CA GLU A 378 -7.41 5.25 15.39
C GLU A 378 -6.86 3.93 14.84
N GLY A 379 -6.99 3.73 13.53
CA GLY A 379 -6.43 2.57 12.85
C GLY A 379 -4.90 2.50 13.05
N TRP A 380 -4.34 1.29 13.06
CA TRP A 380 -2.90 1.09 13.20
C TRP A 380 -2.12 1.93 12.17
N GLN A 381 -1.13 2.67 12.66
CA GLN A 381 -0.19 3.43 11.84
C GLN A 381 1.16 2.71 11.79
N ASP A 382 1.86 2.84 10.67
CA ASP A 382 3.25 2.37 10.57
C ASP A 382 4.20 3.20 11.44
N SER A 383 5.47 2.78 11.51
CA SER A 383 6.53 3.54 12.20
C SER A 383 6.73 4.97 11.65
N GLY A 384 6.18 5.28 10.47
CA GLY A 384 6.21 6.60 9.83
C GLY A 384 4.91 7.40 9.99
N GLY A 385 3.92 6.92 10.76
CA GLY A 385 2.64 7.59 11.01
C GLY A 385 1.63 7.52 9.85
N ASN A 386 1.86 6.68 8.84
CA ASN A 386 0.96 6.53 7.70
C ASN A 386 -0.14 5.49 7.98
N ARG A 387 -1.26 5.53 7.23
CA ARG A 387 -2.33 4.50 7.30
C ARG A 387 -2.46 3.69 5.99
N LEU A 388 -3.06 2.49 6.03
CA LEU A 388 -3.32 1.68 4.82
C LEU A 388 -4.27 2.41 3.85
N GLU A 389 -5.16 3.24 4.37
CA GLU A 389 -6.01 4.12 3.54
C GLU A 389 -5.23 5.10 2.66
N ASP A 390 -4.00 5.50 3.05
CA ASP A 390 -3.13 6.35 2.24
C ASP A 390 -2.53 5.62 1.02
N TYR A 391 -2.59 4.29 1.03
CA TYR A 391 -2.23 3.42 -0.10
C TYR A 391 -3.47 2.97 -0.90
N GLY A 392 -4.64 3.52 -0.57
CA GLY A 392 -5.91 3.28 -1.25
C GLY A 392 -6.63 2.01 -0.78
N VAL A 393 -6.17 1.33 0.27
CA VAL A 393 -6.85 0.18 0.89
C VAL A 393 -8.03 0.67 1.72
N ASP A 394 -9.15 -0.04 1.64
CA ASP A 394 -10.34 0.28 2.41
C ASP A 394 -10.35 -0.47 3.76
N GLU A 395 -9.72 0.14 4.79
CA GLU A 395 -9.54 -0.47 6.12
C GLU A 395 -10.86 -0.89 6.78
N GLY A 396 -11.93 -0.10 6.61
CA GLY A 396 -13.26 -0.39 7.19
C GLY A 396 -13.98 -1.60 6.57
N VAL A 397 -13.37 -2.25 5.58
CA VAL A 397 -13.90 -3.43 4.87
C VAL A 397 -13.07 -4.68 5.19
N GLU A 398 -11.95 -4.54 5.88
CA GLU A 398 -11.02 -5.60 6.23
C GLU A 398 -11.28 -6.12 7.64
N PHE A 399 -12.28 -6.99 7.76
CA PHE A 399 -12.49 -7.79 8.98
C PHE A 399 -12.41 -9.28 8.65
N TYR A 400 -11.77 -10.03 9.55
CA TYR A 400 -11.73 -11.48 9.50
C TYR A 400 -13.09 -11.98 9.94
N ASP A 401 -13.91 -12.52 9.05
CA ASP A 401 -15.12 -13.20 9.49
C ASP A 401 -15.60 -14.28 8.52
N GLU A 402 -15.89 -15.44 9.12
CA GLU A 402 -16.81 -16.44 8.60
C GLU A 402 -18.25 -16.18 9.08
N ASP A 403 -18.46 -15.40 10.15
CA ASP A 403 -19.74 -15.24 10.83
C ASP A 403 -20.58 -14.04 10.36
N ASP A 404 -19.97 -13.08 9.65
CA ASP A 404 -20.62 -11.88 9.09
C ASP A 404 -20.85 -12.00 7.56
N VAL A 405 -21.00 -13.23 7.05
CA VAL A 405 -21.54 -13.44 5.70
C VAL A 405 -23.03 -13.04 5.74
N PRO A 406 -23.50 -12.10 4.89
CA PRO A 406 -24.88 -11.66 4.91
C PRO A 406 -25.86 -12.85 4.88
N ILE A 407 -26.93 -12.79 5.66
CA ILE A 407 -27.97 -13.83 5.70
C ILE A 407 -28.46 -14.16 4.29
N ALA A 408 -28.53 -13.19 3.38
CA ALA A 408 -28.88 -13.41 1.98
C ALA A 408 -27.93 -14.36 1.23
N GLU A 409 -26.63 -14.28 1.52
CA GLU A 409 -25.62 -15.19 0.95
C GLU A 409 -25.66 -16.56 1.64
N LEU A 410 -25.94 -16.62 2.95
CA LEU A 410 -26.21 -17.88 3.65
C LEU A 410 -27.50 -18.57 3.13
N ILE A 411 -28.54 -17.80 2.82
CA ILE A 411 -29.79 -18.28 2.21
C ILE A 411 -29.53 -18.77 0.79
N ARG A 412 -28.81 -18.01 -0.04
CA ARG A 412 -28.37 -18.48 -1.38
C ARG A 412 -27.57 -19.77 -1.32
N ARG A 413 -26.73 -19.94 -0.29
CA ARG A 413 -25.96 -21.18 -0.04
C ARG A 413 -26.88 -22.34 0.34
N ARG A 414 -27.88 -22.07 1.18
CA ARG A 414 -28.89 -23.06 1.58
C ARG A 414 -29.79 -23.49 0.42
N GLU A 415 -30.24 -22.56 -0.41
CA GLU A 415 -31.05 -22.84 -1.61
C GLU A 415 -30.28 -23.64 -2.65
N ARG A 416 -28.99 -23.36 -2.83
CA ARG A 416 -28.12 -24.16 -3.72
C ARG A 416 -27.89 -25.58 -3.22
N ARG A 417 -27.78 -25.81 -1.90
CA ARG A 417 -27.74 -27.17 -1.33
C ARG A 417 -29.02 -27.97 -1.65
N PHE A 418 -30.19 -27.35 -1.52
CA PHE A 418 -31.47 -28.02 -1.83
C PHE A 418 -31.71 -28.29 -3.32
N GLN A 419 -30.91 -27.72 -4.22
CA GLN A 419 -30.99 -27.98 -5.67
C GLN A 419 -29.99 -29.05 -6.15
N GLN A 420 -29.06 -29.47 -5.30
CA GLN A 420 -28.03 -30.48 -5.60
C GLN A 420 -28.29 -31.84 -4.91
N GLU A 421 -29.22 -31.89 -3.95
CA GLU A 421 -29.88 -33.11 -3.45
C GLU A 421 -31.14 -33.43 -4.26
#